data_AF-A0A132A937-F1
#
_entry.id   AF-A0A132A937-F1
#
_cell.length_a   1.000
_cell.length_b   1.000
_cell.length_c   1.000
_cell.angle_alpha   90.00
_cell.angle_beta   90.00
_cell.angle_gamma   90.00
#
_symmetry.space_group_name_H-M   'P 1'
#
loop_
_entity.id
_entity.type
_entity.pdbx_description
1 polymer ?
#
loop_
_entity_poly.entity_id
_entity_poly.type
_entity_poly.pdbx_seq_one_letter_code
_entity_poly.pdbx_strand_id
1 'polypeptide(L)'
;MNLYSTDSIEHQSESIREYNDEDYDLSDHRIKTERIWLGQLRIPLILLLFTSKLEGSFRMHTPYFIDRYQSLREVDDSIETLDGRKKKSLMPDNGRFRKNIDRIISLQKIRSNQNSHLGSIHRNIHLSIFITTDPSIEANFAFKTNHRSVETIELISYCDQWLSMLQNRFPNRRYRCLVNNLEHKSILACRFLHPLKPPSFDLLSSMKIEHKKSSKLNKLIQKENLFISLIIRYVSMIPSLMESNYFQQSNSIRSDSKEFHQLDQLFRSTVWMDMDQFLTLKIGFEMEHAILLCCFLLYLDKNAAIVLGSSLLDGPSGFVIVFQTDHNEFFDNHHSRRNSTEIGDDQSDQSRARLRSRPLLIDAKRGEQFYPQDINCTLNSIDCIITKDNIYANIQKSTHPSLIGYNLQRGGHWQPLFTYKSQSIFSNLDLSIQPQSIRFEIGNKELAKSFEIKLETYLKEQFMSWRRKQLGCFTPFNRFFMKKIKQLIPELEQHSQLCCGEFKSNSSEIIRLEKNFREKLDEIYDSQKILAYPFHFQGVNETNFERISKLIHSTNIHRCDFDQPDQIEFALVCYCHPYPFDIYSIWVFVAAIATNPIHLPSTINNE
;
A
#
# COMPACT_ATOMS: atom_id res chain seq x y z
N MET A 1 12.46 3.83 -9.89
CA MET A 1 12.99 2.75 -10.76
C MET A 1 11.82 2.06 -11.45
N ASN A 2 11.93 1.78 -12.75
CA ASN A 2 10.97 0.97 -13.50
C ASN A 2 11.61 -0.38 -13.79
N LEU A 3 10.90 -1.47 -13.48
CA LEU A 3 11.40 -2.82 -13.76
C LEU A 3 10.63 -3.43 -14.92
N TYR A 4 11.41 -4.04 -15.80
CA TYR A 4 10.91 -4.83 -16.91
C TYR A 4 11.45 -6.24 -16.75
N SER A 5 10.61 -7.23 -17.01
CA SER A 5 11.11 -8.59 -17.23
C SER A 5 11.75 -8.69 -18.61
N THR A 6 12.74 -9.54 -18.73
CA THR A 6 13.30 -10.01 -20.00
C THR A 6 13.28 -11.52 -19.97
N ASP A 7 12.43 -12.16 -20.75
CA ASP A 7 12.49 -13.61 -20.93
C ASP A 7 13.69 -13.91 -21.85
N SER A 8 14.84 -14.21 -21.25
CA SER A 8 15.93 -14.93 -21.93
C SER A 8 15.94 -16.35 -21.39
N ILE A 9 15.48 -17.31 -22.20
CA ILE A 9 15.78 -18.73 -21.95
C ILE A 9 17.27 -18.91 -22.31
N GLU A 10 18.16 -18.51 -21.40
CA GLU A 10 19.55 -18.93 -21.46
C GLU A 10 19.61 -20.39 -20.95
N HIS A 11 19.53 -21.34 -21.88
CA HIS A 11 20.24 -22.60 -21.65
C HIS A 11 21.72 -22.24 -21.58
N GLN A 12 22.29 -22.32 -20.37
CA GLN A 12 23.74 -22.23 -20.16
C GLN A 12 24.42 -23.34 -20.99
N SER A 13 24.85 -23.01 -22.20
CA SER A 13 25.92 -23.73 -22.87
C SER A 13 27.25 -23.20 -22.34
N GLU A 14 27.97 -24.10 -21.67
CA GLU A 14 29.33 -23.88 -21.20
C GLU A 14 30.29 -23.59 -22.36
N SER A 15 31.28 -22.75 -22.06
CA SER A 15 32.61 -22.70 -22.68
C SER A 15 32.66 -22.56 -24.21
N ILE A 16 33.00 -21.35 -24.66
CA ILE A 16 33.71 -21.14 -25.92
C ILE A 16 35.06 -21.87 -25.80
N ARG A 17 35.14 -23.09 -26.34
CA ARG A 17 36.38 -23.66 -26.86
C ARG A 17 36.27 -23.63 -28.37
N GLU A 18 37.21 -22.93 -28.99
CA GLU A 18 37.47 -23.00 -30.43
C GLU A 18 37.60 -24.46 -30.85
N TYR A 19 36.67 -24.95 -31.66
CA TYR A 19 36.86 -26.12 -32.52
C TYR A 19 36.16 -25.86 -33.86
N ASN A 20 36.84 -26.31 -34.91
CA ASN A 20 36.63 -26.02 -36.31
C ASN A 20 35.30 -26.53 -36.88
N ASP A 21 34.91 -25.86 -37.97
CA ASP A 21 34.01 -26.25 -39.06
C ASP A 21 33.54 -27.72 -39.07
N GLU A 22 32.22 -27.93 -38.98
CA GLU A 22 31.34 -28.55 -39.99
C GLU A 22 29.97 -28.92 -39.36
N ASP A 23 28.90 -28.53 -40.06
CA ASP A 23 27.50 -28.97 -39.93
C ASP A 23 26.81 -29.01 -38.56
N TYR A 24 26.11 -27.93 -38.16
CA TYR A 24 24.80 -28.02 -37.49
C TYR A 24 23.99 -26.74 -37.69
N ASP A 25 22.85 -26.87 -38.36
CA ASP A 25 21.87 -25.83 -38.66
C ASP A 25 21.19 -25.33 -37.36
N LEU A 26 21.56 -24.13 -36.89
CA LEU A 26 21.03 -23.46 -35.69
C LEU A 26 19.94 -22.43 -36.03
N SER A 27 19.15 -22.68 -37.08
CA SER A 27 18.24 -21.68 -37.66
C SER A 27 16.79 -21.69 -37.14
N ASP A 28 16.50 -22.03 -35.87
CA ASP A 28 15.09 -21.94 -35.42
C ASP A 28 14.78 -21.62 -33.95
N HIS A 29 15.68 -20.96 -33.21
CA HIS A 29 15.33 -20.43 -31.88
C HIS A 29 15.52 -18.90 -31.85
N ARG A 30 14.55 -18.17 -32.39
CA ARG A 30 14.41 -16.74 -32.10
C ARG A 30 14.06 -16.58 -30.61
N ILE A 31 15.08 -16.37 -29.78
CA ILE A 31 14.91 -15.95 -28.38
C ILE A 31 14.20 -14.59 -28.41
N LYS A 32 12.93 -14.57 -28.02
CA LYS A 32 12.11 -13.36 -28.01
C LYS A 32 12.22 -12.69 -26.65
N THR A 33 13.10 -11.70 -26.53
CA THR A 33 13.12 -10.81 -25.36
C THR A 33 11.93 -9.85 -25.39
N GLU A 34 10.80 -10.25 -24.80
CA GLU A 34 9.68 -9.35 -24.54
C GLU A 34 9.97 -8.52 -23.27
N ARG A 35 9.85 -7.18 -23.36
CA ARG A 35 10.01 -6.27 -22.21
C ARG A 35 8.66 -5.97 -21.57
N ILE A 36 8.26 -6.77 -20.59
CA ILE A 36 6.99 -6.59 -19.87
C ILE A 36 7.23 -5.75 -18.63
N TRP A 37 6.46 -4.68 -18.44
CA TRP A 37 6.57 -3.81 -17.27
C TRP A 37 5.99 -4.54 -16.05
N LEU A 38 6.83 -4.77 -15.03
CA LEU A 38 6.43 -5.46 -13.80
C LEU A 38 5.92 -4.51 -12.73
N GLY A 39 6.46 -3.29 -12.70
CA GLY A 39 6.09 -2.30 -11.71
C GLY A 39 7.06 -1.13 -11.60
N GLN A 40 6.70 -0.19 -10.75
CA GLN A 40 7.52 0.95 -10.37
C GLN A 40 7.70 1.02 -8.86
N LEU A 41 8.92 1.32 -8.41
CA LEU A 41 9.19 1.75 -7.03
C LEU A 41 9.72 3.18 -7.04
N ARG A 42 9.13 4.05 -6.22
CA ARG A 42 9.60 5.42 -6.00
C ARG A 42 10.16 5.55 -4.59
N ILE A 43 11.40 5.97 -4.50
CA ILE A 43 12.09 6.25 -3.24
C ILE A 43 12.45 7.74 -3.28
N PRO A 44 11.82 8.59 -2.46
CA PRO A 44 12.17 10.00 -2.36
C PRO A 44 13.63 10.17 -1.92
N LEU A 45 14.45 10.95 -2.64
CA LEU A 45 15.88 11.13 -2.30
C LEU A 45 16.12 11.67 -0.89
N ILE A 46 15.22 12.54 -0.44
CA ILE A 46 15.13 13.04 0.94
C ILE A 46 15.14 11.94 2.03
N LEU A 47 14.66 10.72 1.73
CA LEU A 47 14.73 9.58 2.64
C LEU A 47 16.19 9.27 3.00
N LEU A 48 17.11 9.46 2.05
CA LEU A 48 18.55 9.25 2.24
C LEU A 48 19.21 10.32 3.14
N LEU A 49 18.52 11.44 3.42
CA LEU A 49 18.96 12.40 4.46
C LEU A 49 18.61 11.92 5.87
N PHE A 50 17.55 11.11 6.01
CA PHE A 50 17.13 10.55 7.30
C PHE A 50 17.67 9.14 7.55
N THR A 51 18.06 8.45 6.49
CA THR A 51 18.58 7.08 6.52
C THR A 51 19.89 7.02 5.75
N SER A 52 21.01 6.90 6.47
CA SER A 52 22.35 6.76 5.85
C SER A 52 22.48 5.46 5.04
N LYS A 53 21.65 4.48 5.37
CA LYS A 53 21.52 3.20 4.70
C LYS A 53 20.05 2.83 4.61
N LEU A 54 19.62 2.46 3.41
CA LEU A 54 18.32 1.88 3.12
C LEU A 54 18.52 0.42 2.70
N GLU A 55 18.04 -0.51 3.50
CA GLU A 55 18.05 -1.94 3.19
C GLU A 55 16.66 -2.51 3.49
N GLY A 56 16.02 -3.12 2.49
CA GLY A 56 14.69 -3.67 2.67
C GLY A 56 14.11 -4.31 1.42
N SER A 57 13.03 -5.07 1.61
CA SER A 57 12.18 -5.61 0.55
C SER A 57 10.96 -4.71 0.39
N PHE A 58 10.88 -3.99 -0.72
CA PHE A 58 9.84 -3.01 -0.96
C PHE A 58 8.79 -3.54 -1.92
N ARG A 59 7.52 -3.38 -1.55
CA ARG A 59 6.42 -3.70 -2.47
C ARG A 59 6.43 -2.73 -3.64
N MET A 60 6.30 -3.28 -4.85
CA MET A 60 6.25 -2.49 -6.06
C MET A 60 4.84 -1.98 -6.35
N HIS A 61 4.73 -0.80 -6.97
CA HIS A 61 3.51 -0.35 -7.62
C HIS A 61 3.39 -1.11 -8.95
N THR A 62 2.70 -2.23 -8.92
CA THR A 62 2.51 -3.13 -10.06
C THR A 62 1.14 -2.93 -10.68
N PRO A 63 0.93 -3.37 -11.93
CA PRO A 63 -0.42 -3.50 -12.44
C PRO A 63 -1.18 -4.46 -11.53
N TYR A 64 -2.49 -4.25 -11.46
CA TYR A 64 -3.33 -5.05 -10.58
C TYR A 64 -3.38 -6.54 -10.99
N PHE A 65 -3.19 -6.85 -12.29
CA PHE A 65 -2.92 -8.20 -12.79
C PHE A 65 -1.79 -8.16 -13.83
N ILE A 66 -0.99 -9.21 -13.90
CA ILE A 66 0.04 -9.40 -14.92
C ILE A 66 -0.30 -10.68 -15.67
N ASP A 67 -0.86 -10.54 -16.87
CA ASP A 67 -1.53 -11.63 -17.59
C ASP A 67 -0.56 -12.71 -18.09
N ARG A 68 0.68 -12.33 -18.40
CA ARG A 68 1.71 -13.24 -18.95
C ARG A 68 2.57 -13.93 -17.91
N TYR A 69 2.36 -13.67 -16.62
CA TYR A 69 3.11 -14.29 -15.53
C TYR A 69 2.17 -15.10 -14.64
N GLN A 70 2.15 -16.42 -14.86
CA GLN A 70 1.53 -17.33 -13.91
C GLN A 70 2.41 -17.42 -12.65
N SER A 71 1.80 -17.18 -11.50
CA SER A 71 2.48 -17.41 -10.23
C SER A 71 2.66 -18.92 -10.05
N LEU A 72 3.86 -19.36 -9.65
CA LEU A 72 4.14 -20.78 -9.34
C LEU A 72 3.15 -21.42 -8.35
N ARG A 73 2.39 -20.59 -7.60
CA ARG A 73 1.30 -21.05 -6.73
C ARG A 73 0.13 -21.69 -7.49
N GLU A 74 -0.17 -21.24 -8.71
CA GLU A 74 -1.25 -21.81 -9.54
C GLU A 74 -0.89 -23.21 -10.09
N VAL A 75 0.42 -23.48 -10.22
CA VAL A 75 0.94 -24.78 -10.64
C VAL A 75 0.83 -25.81 -9.51
N ASP A 76 1.05 -25.41 -8.26
CA ASP A 76 0.94 -26.34 -7.11
C ASP A 76 -0.54 -26.69 -6.78
N ASP A 77 -1.47 -25.72 -6.84
CA ASP A 77 -2.90 -25.98 -6.61
C ASP A 77 -3.54 -26.87 -7.71
N SER A 78 -2.99 -26.84 -8.93
CA SER A 78 -3.42 -27.73 -10.01
C SER A 78 -2.78 -29.12 -9.93
N ILE A 79 -1.56 -29.24 -9.39
CA ILE A 79 -0.86 -30.52 -9.18
C ILE A 79 -1.40 -31.28 -7.97
N GLU A 80 -1.91 -30.61 -6.92
CA GLU A 80 -2.49 -31.31 -5.77
C GLU A 80 -3.77 -32.11 -6.09
N THR A 81 -4.38 -31.91 -7.26
CA THR A 81 -5.56 -32.67 -7.71
C THR A 81 -5.25 -33.89 -8.57
N LEU A 82 -4.02 -34.07 -9.06
CA LEU A 82 -3.66 -35.18 -9.94
C LEU A 82 -2.27 -35.75 -9.59
N ASP A 83 -2.29 -36.98 -9.07
CA ASP A 83 -1.18 -37.92 -8.85
C ASP A 83 -0.25 -37.73 -7.62
N GLY A 84 -0.58 -38.49 -6.57
CA GLY A 84 0.28 -38.81 -5.42
C GLY A 84 1.48 -39.71 -5.75
N ARG A 85 2.36 -39.30 -6.67
CA ARG A 85 3.67 -39.94 -6.89
C ARG A 85 4.79 -38.91 -6.97
N LYS A 86 5.50 -38.74 -5.85
CA LYS A 86 6.75 -37.97 -5.76
C LYS A 86 7.77 -38.45 -6.80
N LYS A 87 7.94 -37.72 -7.90
CA LYS A 87 9.12 -37.83 -8.75
C LYS A 87 10.27 -37.03 -8.12
N LYS A 88 11.33 -37.74 -7.69
CA LYS A 88 12.63 -37.14 -7.38
C LYS A 88 13.22 -36.57 -8.66
N SER A 89 13.34 -35.25 -8.75
CA SER A 89 14.14 -34.59 -9.79
C SER A 89 15.63 -34.72 -9.44
N LEU A 90 16.39 -35.41 -10.29
CA LEU A 90 17.85 -35.36 -10.32
C LEU A 90 18.26 -34.15 -11.16
N MET A 91 18.96 -33.18 -10.58
CA MET A 91 19.67 -32.11 -11.29
C MET A 91 21.06 -31.88 -10.65
N PRO A 92 22.08 -31.44 -11.42
CA PRO A 92 23.49 -31.47 -11.00
C PRO A 92 23.87 -30.30 -10.07
N ASP A 93 24.89 -30.56 -9.25
CA ASP A 93 25.26 -29.77 -8.07
C ASP A 93 26.13 -28.54 -8.42
N ASN A 94 25.53 -27.44 -8.89
CA ASN A 94 26.24 -26.19 -9.18
C ASN A 94 26.12 -25.14 -8.05
N GLY A 95 27.11 -25.16 -7.15
CA GLY A 95 27.62 -23.96 -6.45
C GLY A 95 27.01 -23.54 -5.10
N ARG A 96 27.88 -23.21 -4.13
CA ARG A 96 27.54 -22.70 -2.77
C ARG A 96 26.68 -21.43 -2.76
N PHE A 97 26.70 -20.61 -3.81
CA PHE A 97 25.90 -19.39 -3.92
C PHE A 97 24.42 -19.70 -4.21
N ARG A 98 24.16 -20.70 -5.05
CA ARG A 98 22.81 -21.19 -5.37
C ARG A 98 22.21 -21.91 -4.16
N LYS A 99 23.01 -22.71 -3.43
CA LYS A 99 22.59 -23.31 -2.14
C LYS A 99 22.22 -22.27 -1.07
N ASN A 100 22.83 -21.08 -1.06
CA ASN A 100 22.46 -19.99 -0.16
C ASN A 100 21.18 -19.26 -0.61
N ILE A 101 21.01 -19.03 -1.92
CA ILE A 101 19.77 -18.47 -2.48
C ILE A 101 18.61 -19.46 -2.31
N ASP A 102 18.82 -20.75 -2.57
CA ASP A 102 17.83 -21.82 -2.36
C ASP A 102 17.54 -22.01 -0.87
N ARG A 103 18.51 -21.80 0.04
CA ARG A 103 18.25 -21.72 1.49
C ARG A 103 17.43 -20.50 1.85
N ILE A 104 17.70 -19.33 1.28
CA ILE A 104 16.93 -18.11 1.54
C ILE A 104 15.51 -18.25 0.99
N ILE A 105 15.35 -18.79 -0.22
CA ILE A 105 14.06 -19.06 -0.88
C ILE A 105 13.32 -20.19 -0.15
N SER A 106 13.99 -21.24 0.33
CA SER A 106 13.34 -22.31 1.10
C SER A 106 12.98 -21.87 2.53
N LEU A 107 13.80 -21.03 3.18
CA LEU A 107 13.46 -20.39 4.45
C LEU A 107 12.33 -19.35 4.29
N GLN A 108 12.29 -18.64 3.16
CA GLN A 108 11.16 -17.79 2.77
C GLN A 108 9.93 -18.63 2.45
N LYS A 109 10.03 -19.80 1.80
CA LYS A 109 8.93 -20.75 1.55
C LYS A 109 8.38 -21.38 2.84
N ILE A 110 9.25 -21.77 3.77
CA ILE A 110 8.85 -22.36 5.06
C ILE A 110 8.24 -21.28 5.98
N ARG A 111 8.73 -20.04 5.94
CA ARG A 111 8.12 -18.90 6.67
C ARG A 111 6.87 -18.35 5.99
N SER A 112 6.78 -18.38 4.66
CA SER A 112 5.57 -17.98 3.93
C SER A 112 4.45 -19.01 4.10
N ASN A 113 4.76 -20.30 4.19
CA ASN A 113 3.76 -21.33 4.49
C ASN A 113 3.19 -21.23 5.91
N GLN A 114 3.83 -20.49 6.82
CA GLN A 114 3.27 -20.22 8.14
C GLN A 114 2.65 -18.81 8.27
N ASN A 115 3.03 -17.84 7.42
CA ASN A 115 2.62 -16.43 7.59
C ASN A 115 2.14 -15.68 6.31
N SER A 116 1.99 -16.30 5.13
CA SER A 116 1.44 -15.61 3.94
C SER A 116 0.03 -16.07 3.59
N HIS A 117 -0.97 -15.50 4.27
CA HIS A 117 -2.39 -15.62 3.89
C HIS A 117 -3.07 -14.25 3.73
N LEU A 118 -2.33 -13.20 3.36
CA LEU A 118 -2.87 -11.85 3.22
C LEU A 118 -2.72 -11.33 1.78
N GLY A 119 -3.85 -11.17 1.08
CA GLY A 119 -3.98 -10.38 -0.15
C GLY A 119 -3.62 -11.08 -1.46
N SER A 120 -4.52 -10.95 -2.44
CA SER A 120 -4.37 -11.15 -3.89
C SER A 120 -3.06 -11.76 -4.39
N ILE A 121 -3.18 -12.86 -5.15
CA ILE A 121 -2.07 -13.57 -5.81
C ILE A 121 -1.15 -12.62 -6.63
N HIS A 122 -1.65 -11.44 -7.04
CA HIS A 122 -0.96 -10.47 -7.89
C HIS A 122 -0.34 -9.26 -7.17
N ARG A 123 -0.44 -9.16 -5.85
CA ARG A 123 0.08 -8.01 -5.09
C ARG A 123 1.46 -8.23 -4.45
N ASN A 124 2.12 -9.36 -4.74
CA ASN A 124 3.32 -9.83 -4.04
C ASN A 124 4.63 -9.67 -4.82
N ILE A 125 4.75 -8.65 -5.67
CA ILE A 125 6.05 -8.33 -6.29
C ILE A 125 6.81 -7.39 -5.35
N HIS A 126 7.90 -7.91 -4.79
CA HIS A 126 8.82 -7.18 -3.94
C HIS A 126 10.17 -7.01 -4.61
N LEU A 127 10.73 -5.83 -4.46
CA LEU A 127 12.07 -5.50 -4.88
C LEU A 127 12.96 -5.34 -3.64
N SER A 128 13.93 -6.22 -3.47
CA SER A 128 14.96 -6.08 -2.44
C SER A 128 16.03 -5.11 -2.90
N ILE A 129 16.27 -4.06 -2.12
CA ILE A 129 17.23 -3.01 -2.47
C ILE A 129 18.11 -2.70 -1.26
N PHE A 130 19.38 -2.47 -1.55
CA PHE A 130 20.35 -1.87 -0.66
C PHE A 130 20.88 -0.58 -1.28
N ILE A 131 20.72 0.56 -0.60
CA ILE A 131 21.25 1.88 -0.99
C ILE A 131 22.00 2.46 0.21
N THR A 132 23.18 3.04 -0.05
CA THR A 132 23.97 3.77 0.95
C THR A 132 24.46 5.08 0.35
N THR A 133 24.54 6.13 1.18
CA THR A 133 25.22 7.38 0.83
C THR A 133 26.65 7.36 1.35
N ASP A 134 27.61 7.77 0.53
CA ASP A 134 29.02 7.91 0.91
C ASP A 134 29.54 9.31 0.50
N PRO A 135 29.87 10.21 1.44
CA PRO A 135 29.76 10.04 2.89
C PRO A 135 28.29 10.02 3.37
N SER A 136 28.05 9.43 4.54
CA SER A 136 26.72 9.44 5.16
C SER A 136 26.27 10.88 5.45
N ILE A 137 25.10 11.26 4.93
CA ILE A 137 24.55 12.60 5.15
C ILE A 137 23.81 12.61 6.49
N GLU A 138 24.36 13.28 7.51
CA GLU A 138 23.66 13.50 8.77
C GLU A 138 22.84 14.79 8.70
N ALA A 139 21.52 14.64 8.75
CA ALA A 139 20.62 15.78 8.75
C ALA A 139 20.26 16.21 10.18
N ASN A 140 20.95 17.23 10.69
CA ASN A 140 20.65 17.84 11.99
C ASN A 140 19.57 18.93 11.83
N PHE A 141 18.31 18.54 11.99
CA PHE A 141 17.19 19.50 12.01
C PHE A 141 16.78 19.81 13.45
N ALA A 142 17.48 20.76 14.07
CA ALA A 142 17.07 21.33 15.34
C ALA A 142 16.64 22.79 15.12
N PHE A 143 15.39 23.00 14.73
CA PHE A 143 14.82 24.34 14.68
C PHE A 143 14.04 24.58 15.98
N LYS A 144 14.60 25.41 16.87
CA LYS A 144 13.81 26.03 17.95
C LYS A 144 12.90 27.06 17.31
N THR A 145 11.67 26.68 17.06
CA THR A 145 10.67 27.62 16.58
C THR A 145 10.16 28.45 17.76
N ASN A 146 10.60 29.70 17.86
CA ASN A 146 10.06 30.66 18.83
C ASN A 146 8.63 31.02 18.42
N HIS A 147 7.64 30.31 18.96
CA HIS A 147 6.25 30.55 18.62
C HIS A 147 5.34 30.63 19.84
N ARG A 148 4.27 31.41 19.67
CA ARG A 148 3.16 31.53 20.62
C ARG A 148 2.56 30.13 20.80
N SER A 149 2.37 29.70 22.04
CA SER A 149 1.70 28.44 22.34
C SER A 149 0.25 28.72 22.70
N VAL A 150 -0.65 27.78 22.40
CA VAL A 150 -2.01 27.78 22.98
C VAL A 150 -2.03 27.17 24.38
N GLU A 151 -0.93 26.51 24.75
CA GLU A 151 -0.77 25.82 26.02
C GLU A 151 -0.25 26.75 27.12
N THR A 152 -0.46 26.37 28.38
CA THR A 152 0.05 27.10 29.53
C THR A 152 1.59 27.03 29.60
N ILE A 153 2.21 28.05 30.19
CA ILE A 153 3.68 28.11 30.32
C ILE A 153 4.19 26.94 31.18
N GLU A 154 3.43 26.56 32.20
CA GLU A 154 3.72 25.41 33.06
C GLU A 154 3.73 24.10 32.27
N LEU A 155 2.76 23.89 31.36
CA LEU A 155 2.74 22.72 30.48
C LEU A 155 3.94 22.67 29.55
N ILE A 156 4.24 23.79 28.90
CA ILE A 156 5.35 23.86 27.96
C ILE A 156 6.66 23.54 28.69
N SER A 157 6.90 24.15 29.84
CA SER A 157 8.09 23.86 30.66
C SER A 157 8.15 22.39 31.09
N TYR A 158 7.02 21.79 31.46
CA TYR A 158 6.94 20.38 31.82
C TYR A 158 7.27 19.46 30.64
N CYS A 159 6.73 19.74 29.45
CA CYS A 159 7.05 19.04 28.21
C CYS A 159 8.55 19.15 27.86
N ASP A 160 9.12 20.34 27.95
CA ASP A 160 10.54 20.57 27.65
C ASP A 160 11.47 19.81 28.60
N GLN A 161 11.12 19.76 29.89
CA GLN A 161 11.85 18.96 30.88
C GLN A 161 11.78 17.46 30.58
N TRP A 162 10.58 16.96 30.24
CA TRP A 162 10.36 15.56 29.89
C TRP A 162 11.15 15.17 28.63
N LEU A 163 11.10 16.00 27.57
CA LEU A 163 11.86 15.80 26.35
C LEU A 163 13.37 15.83 26.60
N SER A 164 13.86 16.81 27.37
CA SER A 164 15.29 16.94 27.69
C SER A 164 15.80 15.72 28.44
N MET A 165 15.05 15.23 29.43
CA MET A 165 15.38 14.00 30.16
C MET A 165 15.48 12.79 29.22
N LEU A 166 14.53 12.64 28.30
CA LEU A 166 14.49 11.53 27.36
C LEU A 166 15.60 11.58 26.31
N GLN A 167 15.89 12.76 25.76
CA GLN A 167 16.95 12.98 24.79
C GLN A 167 18.34 12.72 25.40
N ASN A 168 18.55 13.12 26.65
CA ASN A 168 19.80 12.81 27.37
C ASN A 168 20.02 11.30 27.54
N ARG A 169 18.93 10.53 27.75
CA ARG A 169 19.01 9.08 27.95
C ARG A 169 19.01 8.29 26.63
N PHE A 170 18.35 8.80 25.60
CA PHE A 170 18.16 8.14 24.31
C PHE A 170 18.32 9.16 23.16
N PRO A 171 19.56 9.59 22.85
CA PRO A 171 19.82 10.69 21.91
C PRO A 171 19.39 10.42 20.47
N ASN A 172 19.33 9.14 20.07
CA ASN A 172 18.96 8.73 18.71
C ASN A 172 17.45 8.53 18.50
N ARG A 173 16.62 8.78 19.52
CA ARG A 173 15.15 8.62 19.43
C ARG A 173 14.48 9.98 19.29
N ARG A 174 13.45 10.05 18.46
CA ARG A 174 12.73 11.30 18.17
C ARG A 174 11.41 11.33 18.94
N TYR A 175 11.50 11.72 20.20
CA TYR A 175 10.31 11.97 21.01
C TYR A 175 9.65 13.28 20.63
N ARG A 176 8.32 13.29 20.70
CA ARG A 176 7.53 14.49 20.41
C ARG A 176 6.27 14.50 21.28
N CYS A 177 6.06 15.63 21.95
CA CYS A 177 4.83 15.89 22.70
C CYS A 177 4.13 17.18 22.24
N LEU A 178 4.89 18.18 21.77
CA LEU A 178 4.37 19.42 21.20
C LEU A 178 4.56 19.42 19.67
N VAL A 179 3.54 19.89 18.96
CA VAL A 179 3.48 20.06 17.51
C VAL A 179 2.96 21.45 17.19
N ASN A 180 3.39 22.01 16.07
CA ASN A 180 2.85 23.27 15.58
C ASN A 180 1.58 23.01 14.75
N ASN A 181 0.64 23.95 14.75
CA ASN A 181 -0.44 23.96 13.75
C ASN A 181 -0.04 24.81 12.52
N LEU A 182 -0.95 24.96 11.54
CA LEU A 182 -0.74 25.81 10.36
C LEU A 182 -0.51 27.29 10.71
N GLU A 183 -0.96 27.75 11.88
CA GLU A 183 -0.71 29.10 12.39
C GLU A 183 0.65 29.22 13.13
N HIS A 184 1.46 28.17 13.08
CA HIS A 184 2.72 28.02 13.81
C HIS A 184 2.60 28.04 15.33
N LYS A 185 1.39 27.87 15.89
CA LYS A 185 1.22 27.79 17.34
C LYS A 185 1.56 26.39 17.84
N SER A 186 2.31 26.32 18.95
CA SER A 186 2.62 25.05 19.62
C SER A 186 1.39 24.52 20.36
N ILE A 187 1.08 23.24 20.14
CA ILE A 187 -0.09 22.52 20.64
C ILE A 187 0.36 21.14 21.12
N LEU A 188 -0.22 20.65 22.21
CA LEU A 188 -0.02 19.29 22.66
C LEU A 188 -0.58 18.27 21.66
N ALA A 189 0.23 17.30 21.24
CA ALA A 189 -0.08 16.39 20.15
C ALA A 189 -1.34 15.54 20.39
N CYS A 190 -1.64 15.17 21.64
CA CYS A 190 -2.86 14.40 21.94
C CYS A 190 -4.15 15.19 21.67
N ARG A 191 -4.13 16.53 21.62
CA ARG A 191 -5.31 17.36 21.28
C ARG A 191 -5.78 17.21 19.84
N PHE A 192 -4.96 16.60 18.98
CA PHE A 192 -5.35 16.24 17.62
C PHE A 192 -6.14 14.93 17.58
N LEU A 193 -6.26 14.19 18.68
CA LEU A 193 -6.99 12.92 18.73
C LEU A 193 -8.31 13.09 19.44
N HIS A 194 -9.39 13.03 18.66
CA HIS A 194 -10.75 13.09 19.17
C HIS A 194 -11.66 12.20 18.32
N PRO A 195 -12.65 11.50 18.91
CA PRO A 195 -13.62 10.73 18.14
C PRO A 195 -14.30 11.58 17.06
N LEU A 196 -14.12 11.20 15.79
CA LEU A 196 -14.78 11.83 14.65
C LEU A 196 -15.62 10.81 13.91
N LYS A 197 -16.86 11.18 13.56
CA LYS A 197 -17.75 10.28 12.82
C LYS A 197 -17.22 10.03 11.40
N PRO A 198 -16.97 8.78 10.98
CA PRO A 198 -16.55 8.48 9.62
C PRO A 198 -17.68 8.68 8.59
N PRO A 199 -17.33 8.82 7.29
CA PRO A 199 -18.32 8.84 6.21
C PRO A 199 -19.11 7.53 6.11
N SER A 200 -20.32 7.62 5.57
CA SER A 200 -21.12 6.47 5.18
C SER A 200 -20.76 6.00 3.76
N PHE A 201 -20.83 4.69 3.50
CA PHE A 201 -20.53 4.11 2.19
C PHE A 201 -21.69 3.25 1.65
N ASP A 202 -22.02 3.42 0.37
CA ASP A 202 -23.09 2.69 -0.32
C ASP A 202 -22.85 1.15 -0.31
N LEU A 203 -21.59 0.71 -0.38
CA LEU A 203 -21.21 -0.71 -0.48
C LEU A 203 -21.73 -1.57 0.69
N LEU A 204 -21.89 -0.96 1.88
CA LEU A 204 -22.43 -1.64 3.06
C LEU A 204 -23.89 -2.08 2.87
N SER A 205 -24.62 -1.47 1.94
CA SER A 205 -26.01 -1.80 1.64
C SER A 205 -26.16 -2.91 0.58
N SER A 206 -25.17 -3.05 -0.31
CA SER A 206 -25.24 -3.95 -1.47
C SER A 206 -24.66 -5.35 -1.22
N MET A 207 -23.77 -5.52 -0.23
CA MET A 207 -23.22 -6.83 0.09
C MET A 207 -24.25 -7.73 0.79
N LYS A 208 -24.78 -8.71 0.06
CA LYS A 208 -25.52 -9.84 0.63
C LYS A 208 -24.53 -10.72 1.38
N ILE A 209 -24.55 -10.68 2.71
CA ILE A 209 -23.78 -11.63 3.54
C ILE A 209 -24.43 -13.02 3.39
N GLU A 210 -24.00 -13.80 2.40
CA GLU A 210 -24.63 -15.05 1.97
C GLU A 210 -24.35 -16.27 2.86
N HIS A 211 -23.78 -16.09 4.06
CA HIS A 211 -23.64 -17.21 4.99
C HIS A 211 -24.97 -17.51 5.70
N LYS A 212 -25.73 -18.46 5.13
CA LYS A 212 -26.99 -19.02 5.67
C LYS A 212 -26.85 -19.67 7.07
N LYS A 213 -25.63 -19.80 7.62
CA LYS A 213 -25.36 -20.43 8.93
C LYS A 213 -24.52 -19.57 9.91
N SER A 214 -24.25 -18.28 9.65
CA SER A 214 -23.50 -17.46 10.62
C SER A 214 -24.42 -16.84 11.68
N SER A 215 -23.97 -16.83 12.95
CA SER A 215 -24.67 -16.18 14.05
C SER A 215 -24.89 -14.68 13.75
N LYS A 216 -25.95 -14.09 14.32
CA LYS A 216 -26.24 -12.64 14.19
C LYS A 216 -25.03 -11.79 14.59
N LEU A 217 -24.29 -12.23 15.62
CA LEU A 217 -23.07 -11.58 16.09
C LEU A 217 -21.95 -11.61 15.04
N ASN A 218 -21.70 -12.75 14.40
CA ASN A 218 -20.68 -12.86 13.36
C ASN A 218 -21.00 -11.96 12.15
N LYS A 219 -22.28 -11.78 11.82
CA LYS A 219 -22.69 -10.85 10.75
C LYS A 219 -22.41 -9.38 11.10
N LEU A 220 -22.63 -8.99 12.36
CA LEU A 220 -22.33 -7.64 12.83
C LEU A 220 -20.83 -7.36 12.83
N ILE A 221 -20.02 -8.30 13.33
CA ILE A 221 -18.56 -8.21 13.32
C ILE A 221 -18.04 -8.11 11.88
N GLN A 222 -18.55 -8.94 10.96
CA GLN A 222 -18.19 -8.86 9.54
C GLN A 222 -18.52 -7.51 8.91
N LYS A 223 -19.71 -6.96 9.22
CA LYS A 223 -20.13 -5.65 8.71
C LYS A 223 -19.26 -4.51 9.25
N GLU A 224 -18.92 -4.57 10.54
CA GLU A 224 -18.02 -3.60 11.17
C GLU A 224 -16.61 -3.67 10.56
N ASN A 225 -16.07 -4.87 10.40
CA ASN A 225 -14.78 -5.10 9.77
C ASN A 225 -14.71 -4.59 8.34
N LEU A 226 -15.75 -4.85 7.55
CA LEU A 226 -15.91 -4.29 6.21
C LEU A 226 -15.95 -2.76 6.24
N PHE A 227 -16.68 -2.18 7.19
CA PHE A 227 -16.75 -0.73 7.36
C PHE A 227 -15.38 -0.13 7.68
N ILE A 228 -14.60 -0.77 8.56
CA ILE A 228 -13.22 -0.37 8.87
C ILE A 228 -12.36 -0.44 7.60
N SER A 229 -12.45 -1.50 6.78
CA SER A 229 -11.72 -1.57 5.50
C SER A 229 -12.07 -0.41 4.57
N LEU A 230 -13.34 -0.02 4.50
CA LEU A 230 -13.80 1.11 3.69
C LEU A 230 -13.29 2.45 4.20
N ILE A 231 -13.23 2.63 5.52
CA ILE A 231 -12.64 3.81 6.14
C ILE A 231 -11.15 3.90 5.83
N ILE A 232 -10.41 2.79 5.99
CA ILE A 232 -8.98 2.73 5.66
C ILE A 232 -8.75 3.02 4.18
N ARG A 233 -9.57 2.43 3.31
CA ARG A 233 -9.54 2.72 1.87
C ARG A 233 -9.77 4.20 1.61
N TYR A 234 -10.81 4.81 2.17
CA TYR A 234 -11.13 6.23 2.00
C TYR A 234 -9.97 7.13 2.43
N VAL A 235 -9.41 6.92 3.63
CA VAL A 235 -8.28 7.72 4.12
C VAL A 235 -7.08 7.56 3.18
N SER A 236 -6.79 6.34 2.71
CA SER A 236 -5.71 6.10 1.75
C SER A 236 -5.95 6.72 0.37
N MET A 237 -7.17 7.17 0.03
CA MET A 237 -7.46 7.85 -1.23
C MET A 237 -7.16 9.34 -1.20
N ILE A 238 -6.94 9.93 -0.02
CA ILE A 238 -6.52 11.31 0.09
C ILE A 238 -5.09 11.43 -0.45
N PRO A 239 -4.81 12.33 -1.41
CA PRO A 239 -3.46 12.51 -1.93
C PRO A 239 -2.43 12.87 -0.84
N SER A 240 -1.24 12.27 -0.94
CA SER A 240 -0.10 12.64 -0.09
C SER A 240 0.84 13.62 -0.79
N LEU A 241 1.26 14.69 -0.10
CA LEU A 241 2.12 15.74 -0.67
C LEU A 241 3.43 15.20 -1.27
N MET A 242 4.01 14.18 -0.64
CA MET A 242 5.27 13.55 -1.07
C MET A 242 5.20 12.86 -2.41
N GLU A 243 4.03 12.36 -2.75
CA GLU A 243 3.80 11.73 -4.04
C GLU A 243 3.33 12.75 -5.06
N SER A 244 2.68 13.81 -4.60
CA SER A 244 1.99 14.78 -5.41
C SER A 244 2.96 15.86 -5.89
N ASN A 245 3.28 15.90 -7.18
CA ASN A 245 4.09 16.97 -7.78
C ASN A 245 3.29 18.27 -7.99
N TYR A 246 2.21 18.52 -7.23
CA TYR A 246 1.33 19.68 -7.42
C TYR A 246 2.11 21.01 -7.38
N PHE A 247 3.21 21.06 -6.63
CA PHE A 247 4.04 22.25 -6.50
C PHE A 247 5.21 22.37 -7.49
N GLN A 248 5.47 21.37 -8.36
CA GLN A 248 6.55 21.49 -9.34
C GLN A 248 6.16 22.24 -10.62
N GLN A 249 4.88 22.60 -10.80
CA GLN A 249 4.41 23.26 -12.02
C GLN A 249 3.88 24.69 -11.85
N SER A 250 4.00 25.32 -10.67
CA SER A 250 3.94 26.78 -10.63
C SER A 250 5.25 27.35 -11.18
N ASN A 251 5.30 27.47 -12.50
CA ASN A 251 6.02 28.44 -13.33
C ASN A 251 7.43 28.88 -12.88
N SER A 252 8.43 28.62 -13.74
CA SER A 252 9.52 29.57 -14.01
C SER A 252 10.22 30.21 -12.79
N ILE A 253 10.43 29.48 -11.71
CA ILE A 253 11.37 29.93 -10.67
C ILE A 253 12.74 29.46 -11.12
N ARG A 254 13.49 30.41 -11.66
CA ARG A 254 14.91 30.28 -11.98
C ARG A 254 15.63 29.60 -10.81
N SER A 255 16.46 28.64 -11.17
CA SER A 255 17.45 27.99 -10.34
C SER A 255 18.39 29.04 -9.72
N ASP A 256 18.02 29.66 -8.60
CA ASP A 256 18.96 30.44 -7.78
C ASP A 256 18.51 30.72 -6.33
N SER A 257 17.29 30.39 -5.90
CA SER A 257 16.94 30.64 -4.50
C SER A 257 17.20 29.43 -3.60
N LYS A 258 18.04 29.67 -2.58
CA LYS A 258 18.32 28.82 -1.41
C LYS A 258 17.06 28.46 -0.59
N GLU A 259 15.87 28.82 -1.06
CA GLU A 259 14.55 28.65 -0.43
C GLU A 259 14.03 27.22 -0.59
N PHE A 260 14.33 26.55 -1.71
CA PHE A 260 13.86 25.17 -1.95
C PHE A 260 14.48 24.15 -0.98
N HIS A 261 15.69 24.42 -0.48
CA HIS A 261 16.34 23.61 0.55
C HIS A 261 15.82 23.89 1.97
N GLN A 262 15.15 25.02 2.21
CA GLN A 262 14.60 25.39 3.52
C GLN A 262 13.16 24.86 3.69
N LEU A 263 12.37 24.79 2.62
CA LEU A 263 10.97 24.36 2.66
C LEU A 263 10.81 22.86 2.97
N ASP A 264 11.67 21.98 2.43
CA ASP A 264 11.60 20.53 2.69
C ASP A 264 12.02 20.15 4.13
N GLN A 265 12.77 21.04 4.81
CA GLN A 265 13.16 20.92 6.22
C GLN A 265 12.08 21.46 7.18
N LEU A 266 11.18 22.32 6.70
CA LEU A 266 10.10 22.95 7.47
C LEU A 266 8.84 22.08 7.58
N PHE A 267 8.46 21.33 6.54
CA PHE A 267 7.12 20.70 6.50
C PHE A 267 7.05 19.28 7.08
N ARG A 268 8.15 18.50 7.09
CA ARG A 268 8.04 17.04 7.28
C ARG A 268 7.84 16.54 8.71
N SER A 269 7.75 17.40 9.73
CA SER A 269 7.61 16.83 11.07
C SER A 269 6.99 17.69 12.16
N THR A 270 6.77 18.98 11.99
CA THR A 270 6.29 19.80 13.11
C THR A 270 4.90 20.37 12.92
N VAL A 271 4.42 20.55 11.69
CA VAL A 271 3.11 21.15 11.45
C VAL A 271 2.07 20.07 11.23
N TRP A 272 1.04 20.04 12.08
CA TRP A 272 -0.12 19.16 11.96
C TRP A 272 -1.36 19.99 11.63
N MET A 273 -2.24 19.44 10.79
CA MET A 273 -3.52 20.04 10.45
C MET A 273 -4.65 19.43 11.30
N ASP A 274 -5.66 20.24 11.63
CA ASP A 274 -6.93 19.65 12.06
C ASP A 274 -7.62 18.96 10.86
N MET A 275 -8.63 18.13 11.15
CA MET A 275 -9.24 17.31 10.11
C MET A 275 -10.15 18.10 9.16
N ASP A 276 -10.62 19.31 9.53
CA ASP A 276 -11.36 20.18 8.62
C ASP A 276 -10.42 20.79 7.58
N GLN A 277 -9.26 21.28 8.03
CA GLN A 277 -8.18 21.78 7.17
C GLN A 277 -7.65 20.70 6.23
N PHE A 278 -7.34 19.52 6.75
CA PHE A 278 -6.79 18.41 5.96
C PHE A 278 -7.76 17.97 4.85
N LEU A 279 -9.06 17.80 5.17
CA LEU A 279 -10.07 17.40 4.19
C LEU A 279 -10.41 18.52 3.21
N THR A 280 -10.37 19.78 3.64
CA THR A 280 -10.58 20.95 2.76
C THR A 280 -9.46 21.10 1.74
N LEU A 281 -8.21 20.93 2.18
CA LEU A 281 -7.03 20.99 1.29
C LEU A 281 -6.91 19.73 0.42
N LYS A 282 -7.49 18.61 0.84
CA LYS A 282 -7.49 17.31 0.13
C LYS A 282 -6.06 16.80 -0.13
N ILE A 283 -5.13 17.18 0.74
CA ILE A 283 -3.72 16.82 0.63
C ILE A 283 -3.04 16.92 2.00
N GLY A 284 -2.13 15.99 2.29
CA GLY A 284 -1.39 16.01 3.56
C GLY A 284 -0.21 15.05 3.59
N PHE A 285 0.40 14.89 4.76
CA PHE A 285 1.49 13.95 5.02
C PHE A 285 0.98 12.70 5.72
N GLU A 286 1.89 11.76 5.96
CA GLU A 286 1.64 10.51 6.68
C GLU A 286 0.91 10.75 8.00
N MET A 287 1.24 11.85 8.69
CA MET A 287 0.66 12.22 9.98
C MET A 287 -0.82 12.53 9.92
N GLU A 288 -1.28 13.37 8.99
CA GLU A 288 -2.70 13.75 8.92
C GLU A 288 -3.57 12.55 8.52
N HIS A 289 -3.06 11.66 7.66
CA HIS A 289 -3.73 10.41 7.34
C HIS A 289 -3.90 9.54 8.58
N ALA A 290 -2.82 9.40 9.38
CA ALA A 290 -2.86 8.63 10.61
C ALA A 290 -3.81 9.24 11.65
N ILE A 291 -3.78 10.57 11.84
CA ILE A 291 -4.69 11.30 12.74
C ILE A 291 -6.14 11.07 12.33
N LEU A 292 -6.48 11.27 11.04
CA LEU A 292 -7.85 11.09 10.54
C LEU A 292 -8.37 9.68 10.81
N LEU A 293 -7.57 8.67 10.44
CA LEU A 293 -7.94 7.27 10.66
C LEU A 293 -8.07 6.94 12.15
N CYS A 294 -7.16 7.43 13.00
CA CYS A 294 -7.22 7.22 14.43
C CYS A 294 -8.49 7.84 15.03
N CYS A 295 -8.85 9.07 14.63
CA CYS A 295 -10.09 9.74 15.07
C CYS A 295 -11.35 8.96 14.66
N PHE A 296 -11.38 8.39 13.45
CA PHE A 296 -12.47 7.51 13.00
C PHE A 296 -12.55 6.21 13.81
N LEU A 297 -11.42 5.58 14.09
CA LEU A 297 -11.38 4.35 14.87
C LEU A 297 -11.77 4.58 16.34
N LEU A 298 -11.37 5.72 16.92
CA LEU A 298 -11.81 6.15 18.25
C LEU A 298 -13.32 6.36 18.31
N TYR A 299 -13.94 6.88 17.24
CA TYR A 299 -15.41 6.98 17.14
C TYR A 299 -16.12 5.63 17.07
N LEU A 300 -15.45 4.61 16.56
CA LEU A 300 -15.93 3.22 16.55
C LEU A 300 -15.54 2.44 17.81
N ASP A 301 -15.23 3.14 18.90
CA ASP A 301 -14.82 2.58 20.19
C ASP A 301 -13.62 1.60 20.09
N LYS A 302 -12.75 1.77 19.08
CA LYS A 302 -11.52 1.01 18.97
C LYS A 302 -10.44 1.63 19.84
N ASN A 303 -9.67 0.80 20.52
CA ASN A 303 -8.49 1.22 21.27
C ASN A 303 -7.36 1.56 20.28
N ALA A 304 -7.44 2.75 19.70
CA ALA A 304 -6.53 3.24 18.68
C ALA A 304 -5.63 4.36 19.21
N ALA A 305 -4.40 4.40 18.71
CA ALA A 305 -3.43 5.43 19.02
C ALA A 305 -2.54 5.74 17.80
N ILE A 306 -1.84 6.85 17.84
CA ILE A 306 -0.82 7.20 16.84
C ILE A 306 0.53 6.65 17.29
N VAL A 307 1.28 6.13 16.33
CA VAL A 307 2.67 5.69 16.49
C VAL A 307 3.57 6.64 15.73
N LEU A 308 4.54 7.23 16.43
CA LEU A 308 5.61 8.02 15.83
C LEU A 308 6.88 7.17 15.73
N GLY A 309 7.44 7.15 14.53
CA GLY A 309 8.56 6.27 14.23
C GLY A 309 9.30 6.64 12.96
N SER A 310 10.11 5.71 12.46
CA SER A 310 10.73 5.79 11.14
C SER A 310 10.23 4.68 10.24
N SER A 311 9.64 5.03 9.10
CA SER A 311 9.35 4.14 7.99
C SER A 311 10.57 4.00 7.07
N LEU A 312 10.73 2.81 6.49
CA LEU A 312 11.69 2.56 5.42
C LEU A 312 11.31 3.28 4.11
N LEU A 313 10.06 3.75 3.95
CA LEU A 313 9.60 4.39 2.72
C LEU A 313 9.61 5.92 2.79
N ASP A 314 9.26 6.48 3.95
CA ASP A 314 9.04 7.93 4.10
C ASP A 314 9.92 8.58 5.19
N GLY A 315 10.75 7.81 5.91
CA GLY A 315 11.61 8.34 6.98
C GLY A 315 10.77 8.60 8.24
N PRO A 316 10.85 9.76 8.91
CA PRO A 316 9.90 10.08 9.98
C PRO A 316 8.44 9.95 9.52
N SER A 317 7.65 9.13 10.22
CA SER A 317 6.28 8.81 9.78
C SER A 317 5.35 8.53 10.95
N GLY A 318 4.05 8.76 10.71
CA GLY A 318 2.95 8.41 11.59
C GLY A 318 2.24 7.15 11.12
N PHE A 319 1.98 6.23 12.04
CA PHE A 319 1.15 5.05 11.84
C PHE A 319 0.00 5.06 12.83
N VAL A 320 -1.05 4.28 12.59
CA VAL A 320 -2.07 4.00 13.60
C VAL A 320 -1.79 2.64 14.22
N ILE A 321 -1.87 2.53 15.53
CA ILE A 321 -1.87 1.24 16.24
C ILE A 321 -3.26 0.99 16.81
N VAL A 322 -3.79 -0.20 16.60
CA VAL A 322 -5.01 -0.68 17.23
C VAL A 322 -4.63 -1.78 18.21
N PHE A 323 -4.86 -1.54 19.50
CA PHE A 323 -4.67 -2.53 20.55
C PHE A 323 -5.88 -3.47 20.54
N GLN A 324 -5.64 -4.75 20.29
CA GLN A 324 -6.71 -5.74 20.29
C GLN A 324 -7.18 -5.97 21.74
N THR A 325 -8.43 -5.64 22.03
CA THR A 325 -9.10 -5.98 23.29
C THR A 325 -9.64 -7.40 23.19
N ASP A 326 -9.30 -8.25 24.14
CA ASP A 326 -9.84 -9.62 24.25
C ASP A 326 -11.35 -9.56 24.56
N HIS A 327 -12.18 -9.38 23.54
CA HIS A 327 -13.64 -9.53 23.69
C HIS A 327 -14.07 -10.99 23.95
N ASN A 328 -13.14 -11.95 23.93
CA ASN A 328 -13.42 -13.36 24.11
C ASN A 328 -13.17 -13.89 25.54
N GLU A 329 -12.55 -13.12 26.46
CA GLU A 329 -12.33 -13.62 27.83
C GLU A 329 -13.63 -13.81 28.63
N PHE A 330 -14.75 -13.19 28.22
CA PHE A 330 -16.04 -13.34 28.91
C PHE A 330 -16.85 -14.59 28.51
N PHE A 331 -16.54 -15.26 27.40
CA PHE A 331 -17.44 -16.30 26.85
C PHE A 331 -16.88 -17.73 26.86
N ASP A 332 -15.57 -17.94 27.03
CA ASP A 332 -15.01 -19.31 27.12
C ASP A 332 -15.02 -19.90 28.53
N ASN A 333 -15.24 -19.08 29.58
CA ASN A 333 -15.23 -19.58 30.97
C ASN A 333 -16.53 -20.29 31.41
N HIS A 334 -17.60 -20.28 30.60
CA HIS A 334 -18.89 -20.89 30.99
C HIS A 334 -19.31 -22.13 30.19
N HIS A 335 -18.63 -22.48 29.11
CA HIS A 335 -18.96 -23.69 28.33
C HIS A 335 -17.97 -24.85 28.43
N SER A 336 -16.78 -24.67 29.03
CA SER A 336 -15.79 -25.75 29.18
C SER A 336 -15.87 -26.52 30.51
N ARG A 337 -16.97 -26.40 31.28
CA ARG A 337 -17.15 -27.13 32.55
C ARG A 337 -18.13 -28.29 32.51
N ARG A 338 -18.42 -28.85 31.33
CA ARG A 338 -19.12 -30.14 31.21
C ARG A 338 -18.48 -31.05 30.18
N ASN A 339 -17.74 -32.02 30.73
CA ASN A 339 -17.45 -33.35 30.21
C ASN A 339 -16.69 -33.46 28.89
N SER A 340 -15.35 -33.50 28.98
CA SER A 340 -14.55 -34.37 28.11
C SER A 340 -13.24 -34.73 28.80
N THR A 341 -13.21 -35.93 29.37
CA THR A 341 -11.98 -36.68 29.66
C THR A 341 -11.36 -37.12 28.34
N GLU A 342 -10.70 -36.22 27.62
CA GLU A 342 -9.82 -36.57 26.50
C GLU A 342 -8.56 -35.72 26.56
N ILE A 343 -7.42 -36.40 26.69
CA ILE A 343 -6.08 -35.84 26.68
C ILE A 343 -5.73 -35.60 25.21
N GLY A 344 -5.67 -34.33 24.77
CA GLY A 344 -5.27 -33.98 23.41
C GLY A 344 -5.08 -32.47 23.18
N ASP A 345 -3.84 -32.08 22.85
CA ASP A 345 -3.41 -30.86 22.15
C ASP A 345 -3.72 -29.46 22.74
N ASP A 346 -3.22 -29.18 23.95
CA ASP A 346 -3.21 -27.83 24.56
C ASP A 346 -2.30 -26.78 23.86
N GLN A 347 -1.46 -27.17 22.89
CA GLN A 347 -0.48 -26.26 22.28
C GLN A 347 -1.04 -25.44 21.10
N SER A 348 -2.06 -25.93 20.38
CA SER A 348 -2.67 -25.21 19.25
C SER A 348 -3.59 -24.07 19.69
N ASP A 349 -4.26 -24.19 20.82
CA ASP A 349 -5.19 -23.16 21.32
C ASP A 349 -4.45 -21.99 21.99
N GLN A 350 -3.36 -22.25 22.71
CA GLN A 350 -2.50 -21.18 23.24
C GLN A 350 -1.83 -20.36 22.13
N SER A 351 -1.45 -20.99 21.02
CA SER A 351 -0.83 -20.29 19.89
C SER A 351 -1.86 -19.45 19.10
N ARG A 352 -3.12 -19.91 18.99
CA ARG A 352 -4.24 -19.13 18.43
C ARG A 352 -4.70 -17.99 19.34
N ALA A 353 -4.66 -18.16 20.66
CA ALA A 353 -4.93 -17.09 21.63
C ALA A 353 -3.84 -16.00 21.59
N ARG A 354 -2.55 -16.38 21.51
CA ARG A 354 -1.41 -15.43 21.37
C ARG A 354 -1.37 -14.68 20.03
N LEU A 355 -2.12 -15.13 19.02
CA LEU A 355 -2.31 -14.42 17.76
C LEU A 355 -3.40 -13.33 17.87
N ARG A 356 -4.34 -13.44 18.82
CA ARG A 356 -5.49 -12.54 19.00
C ARG A 356 -5.23 -11.35 19.94
N SER A 357 -4.08 -11.30 20.59
CA SER A 357 -3.69 -10.22 21.51
C SER A 357 -2.59 -9.31 20.95
N ARG A 358 -2.33 -9.39 19.63
CA ARG A 358 -1.27 -8.61 18.98
C ARG A 358 -1.81 -7.28 18.51
N PRO A 359 -1.08 -6.17 18.74
CA PRO A 359 -1.49 -4.90 18.18
C PRO A 359 -1.36 -4.94 16.66
N LEU A 360 -2.26 -4.22 16.00
CA LEU A 360 -2.28 -4.04 14.56
C LEU A 360 -1.70 -2.65 14.23
N LEU A 361 -0.71 -2.59 13.34
CA LEU A 361 -0.15 -1.35 12.81
C LEU A 361 -0.75 -1.06 11.43
N ILE A 362 -1.18 0.18 11.20
CA ILE A 362 -1.81 0.61 9.95
C ILE A 362 -1.06 1.80 9.38
N ASP A 363 -0.54 1.65 8.16
CA ASP A 363 -0.09 2.76 7.31
C ASP A 363 -1.34 3.36 6.66
N ALA A 364 -1.89 4.41 7.28
CA ALA A 364 -3.13 5.05 6.83
C ALA A 364 -3.00 5.68 5.44
N LYS A 365 -1.81 6.17 5.07
CA LYS A 365 -1.52 6.76 3.76
C LYS A 365 -1.63 5.71 2.65
N ARG A 366 -1.15 4.50 2.89
CA ARG A 366 -1.16 3.40 1.90
C ARG A 366 -2.36 2.47 2.03
N GLY A 367 -3.09 2.54 3.14
CA GLY A 367 -4.16 1.61 3.47
C GLY A 367 -3.63 0.19 3.72
N GLU A 368 -2.39 0.07 4.18
CA GLU A 368 -1.72 -1.21 4.46
C GLU A 368 -1.70 -1.50 5.96
N GLN A 369 -1.79 -2.79 6.29
CA GLN A 369 -1.86 -3.27 7.66
C GLN A 369 -0.75 -4.28 7.90
N PHE A 370 -0.17 -4.23 9.09
CA PHE A 370 0.96 -5.06 9.47
C PHE A 370 0.81 -5.48 10.94
N TYR A 371 1.13 -6.73 11.21
CA TYR A 371 1.56 -7.10 12.55
C TYR A 371 3.02 -6.65 12.77
N PRO A 372 3.42 -6.31 14.01
CA PRO A 372 4.79 -5.91 14.30
C PRO A 372 5.87 -6.94 13.90
N GLN A 373 5.51 -8.21 13.73
CA GLN A 373 6.44 -9.27 13.32
C GLN A 373 6.46 -9.54 11.81
N ASP A 374 5.62 -8.84 11.03
CA ASP A 374 5.54 -9.05 9.59
C ASP A 374 6.83 -8.60 8.91
N ILE A 375 7.35 -9.43 8.02
CA ILE A 375 8.59 -9.17 7.26
C ILE A 375 8.43 -7.93 6.36
N ASN A 376 7.20 -7.70 5.88
CA ASN A 376 6.87 -6.60 4.99
C ASN A 376 6.47 -5.32 5.74
N CYS A 377 6.54 -5.30 7.08
CA CYS A 377 6.25 -4.10 7.85
C CYS A 377 7.22 -2.99 7.46
N THR A 378 6.70 -1.89 6.93
CA THR A 378 7.49 -0.75 6.47
C THR A 378 8.00 0.11 7.63
N LEU A 379 7.39 -0.02 8.81
CA LEU A 379 7.80 0.67 10.02
C LEU A 379 9.06 0.01 10.61
N ASN A 380 10.16 0.77 10.66
CA ASN A 380 11.47 0.28 11.12
C ASN A 380 11.74 0.59 12.59
N SER A 381 11.20 1.70 13.10
CA SER A 381 11.40 2.10 14.49
C SER A 381 10.15 2.76 15.08
N ILE A 382 9.92 2.59 16.38
CA ILE A 382 8.89 3.24 17.17
C ILE A 382 9.55 3.97 18.33
N ASP A 383 9.37 5.29 18.34
CA ASP A 383 9.95 6.18 19.35
C ASP A 383 8.88 6.62 20.37
N CYS A 384 7.65 6.84 19.93
CA CYS A 384 6.57 7.33 20.77
C CYS A 384 5.19 6.78 20.34
N ILE A 385 4.29 6.60 21.29
CA ILE A 385 2.87 6.31 21.06
C ILE A 385 2.03 7.43 21.68
N ILE A 386 1.11 8.00 20.91
CA ILE A 386 0.24 9.10 21.31
C ILE A 386 -1.19 8.57 21.34
N THR A 387 -1.77 8.52 22.53
CA THR A 387 -3.19 8.24 22.76
C THR A 387 -3.96 9.55 22.87
N LYS A 388 -5.29 9.50 22.89
CA LYS A 388 -6.12 10.69 23.15
C LYS A 388 -5.85 11.31 24.53
N ASP A 389 -5.42 10.49 25.50
CA ASP A 389 -5.30 10.91 26.91
C ASP A 389 -3.84 11.18 27.34
N ASN A 390 -2.84 10.61 26.63
CA ASN A 390 -1.45 10.68 27.05
C ASN A 390 -0.46 10.34 25.92
N ILE A 391 0.80 10.68 26.14
CA ILE A 391 1.94 10.46 25.24
C ILE A 391 2.94 9.55 25.93
N TYR A 392 3.36 8.48 25.26
CA TYR A 392 4.21 7.43 25.81
C TYR A 392 5.51 7.33 25.02
N ALA A 393 6.62 7.68 25.66
CA ALA A 393 7.95 7.50 25.10
C ALA A 393 8.42 6.05 25.24
N ASN A 394 8.90 5.46 24.14
CA ASN A 394 9.54 4.15 24.19
C ASN A 394 10.90 4.26 24.88
N ILE A 395 11.07 3.62 26.03
CA ILE A 395 12.33 3.59 26.80
C ILE A 395 12.96 2.18 26.86
N GLN A 396 12.49 1.26 26.01
CA GLN A 396 13.03 -0.10 25.90
C GLN A 396 14.42 -0.10 25.26
N LYS A 397 15.11 -1.24 25.19
CA LYS A 397 16.42 -1.33 24.53
C LYS A 397 16.33 -1.18 23.01
N SER A 398 15.29 -1.75 22.40
CA SER A 398 15.04 -1.69 20.96
C SER A 398 13.96 -0.66 20.62
N THR A 399 13.97 -0.20 19.37
CA THR A 399 12.88 0.57 18.75
C THR A 399 12.16 -0.21 17.66
N HIS A 400 12.69 -1.34 17.22
CA HIS A 400 12.10 -2.13 16.13
C HIS A 400 10.75 -2.73 16.55
N PRO A 401 9.67 -2.61 15.74
CA PRO A 401 8.33 -3.08 16.11
C PRO A 401 8.26 -4.52 16.62
N SER A 402 9.00 -5.44 15.98
CA SER A 402 9.01 -6.86 16.39
C SER A 402 9.70 -7.15 17.72
N LEU A 403 10.49 -6.20 18.25
CA LEU A 403 11.36 -6.37 19.42
C LEU A 403 10.94 -5.53 20.62
N ILE A 404 9.77 -4.88 20.57
CA ILE A 404 9.23 -4.07 21.65
C ILE A 404 7.94 -4.67 22.22
N GLY A 405 7.70 -4.46 23.50
CA GLY A 405 6.41 -4.73 24.14
C GLY A 405 5.49 -3.52 24.04
N TYR A 406 4.21 -3.77 23.76
CA TYR A 406 3.20 -2.74 23.50
C TYR A 406 2.27 -2.43 24.69
N ASN A 407 2.48 -3.08 25.84
CA ASN A 407 1.73 -2.75 27.05
C ASN A 407 2.19 -1.40 27.61
N LEU A 408 1.42 -0.34 27.35
CA LEU A 408 1.69 1.03 27.76
C LEU A 408 1.73 1.23 29.29
N GLN A 409 1.13 0.32 30.06
CA GLN A 409 1.13 0.39 31.53
C GLN A 409 2.45 -0.08 32.15
N ARG A 410 3.32 -0.73 31.36
CA ARG A 410 4.61 -1.20 31.86
C ARG A 410 5.63 -0.06 31.87
N GLY A 411 5.78 0.59 33.03
CA GLY A 411 6.69 1.73 33.21
C GLY A 411 8.17 1.49 32.92
N GLY A 412 8.62 0.23 32.83
CA GLY A 412 9.97 -0.12 32.36
C GLY A 412 10.12 -0.13 30.82
N HIS A 413 9.01 -0.05 30.10
CA HIS A 413 8.96 -0.06 28.63
C HIS A 413 8.53 1.29 28.08
N TRP A 414 7.52 1.89 28.70
CA TRP A 414 6.91 3.14 28.25
C TRP A 414 6.95 4.17 29.38
N GLN A 415 7.53 5.33 29.08
CA GLN A 415 7.51 6.47 29.97
C GLN A 415 6.34 7.38 29.56
N PRO A 416 5.27 7.50 30.35
CA PRO A 416 4.21 8.45 30.05
C PRO A 416 4.69 9.89 30.28
N LEU A 417 4.12 10.82 29.52
CA LEU A 417 4.25 12.26 29.72
C LEU A 417 3.48 12.66 30.98
N PHE A 418 2.20 12.30 31.06
CA PHE A 418 1.37 12.59 32.24
C PHE A 418 1.37 11.42 33.22
N THR A 419 1.56 11.73 34.49
CA THR A 419 1.48 10.80 35.62
C THR A 419 0.50 11.34 36.67
N TYR A 420 0.13 10.54 37.67
CA TYR A 420 -0.69 11.01 38.78
C TYR A 420 -0.11 12.25 39.49
N LYS A 421 1.21 12.45 39.44
CA LYS A 421 1.90 13.60 40.06
C LYS A 421 1.77 14.89 39.25
N SER A 422 1.53 14.79 37.94
CA SER A 422 1.42 15.95 37.04
C SER A 422 -0.02 16.42 36.85
N GLN A 423 -0.99 15.85 37.57
CA GLN A 423 -2.41 16.14 37.41
C GLN A 423 -2.78 17.59 37.80
N SER A 424 -1.99 18.24 38.65
CA SER A 424 -2.14 19.67 38.96
C SER A 424 -1.65 20.60 37.85
N ILE A 425 -0.76 20.11 36.97
CA ILE A 425 -0.24 20.85 35.81
C ILE A 425 -1.26 20.79 34.66
N PHE A 426 -2.21 19.84 34.71
CA PHE A 426 -3.16 19.52 33.65
C PHE A 426 -4.59 19.32 34.15
N SER A 427 -5.42 20.35 34.02
CA SER A 427 -6.85 20.27 34.37
C SER A 427 -7.76 19.90 33.18
N ASN A 428 -7.33 20.07 31.92
CA ASN A 428 -8.19 20.01 30.74
C ASN A 428 -7.62 19.14 29.58
N LEU A 429 -7.54 17.81 29.78
CA LEU A 429 -7.19 16.87 28.70
C LEU A 429 -8.29 16.78 27.63
N ASP A 430 -9.53 17.11 27.96
CA ASP A 430 -10.69 17.03 27.06
C ASP A 430 -10.70 18.13 25.97
N LEU A 431 -9.79 19.10 26.05
CA LEU A 431 -9.66 20.15 25.05
C LEU A 431 -9.01 19.57 23.78
N SER A 432 -9.86 19.24 22.83
CA SER A 432 -9.50 18.88 21.46
C SER A 432 -9.43 20.12 20.57
N ILE A 433 -8.52 20.11 19.59
CA ILE A 433 -8.54 21.09 18.49
C ILE A 433 -9.36 20.62 17.29
N GLN A 434 -9.76 19.34 17.28
CA GLN A 434 -10.54 18.78 16.18
C GLN A 434 -11.94 19.40 16.14
N PRO A 435 -12.54 19.53 14.94
CA PRO A 435 -13.92 19.99 14.81
C PRO A 435 -14.88 19.07 15.57
N GLN A 436 -15.97 19.61 16.11
CA GLN A 436 -16.97 18.80 16.82
C GLN A 436 -17.65 17.76 15.90
N SER A 437 -17.81 18.09 14.62
CA SER A 437 -18.36 17.19 13.61
C SER A 437 -17.93 17.63 12.22
N ILE A 438 -17.73 16.66 11.33
CA ILE A 438 -17.44 16.90 9.92
C ILE A 438 -18.61 16.34 9.11
N ARG A 439 -19.10 17.14 8.15
CA ARG A 439 -20.18 16.71 7.26
C ARG A 439 -19.57 16.06 6.03
N PHE A 440 -19.70 14.73 5.96
CA PHE A 440 -19.33 13.97 4.78
C PHE A 440 -20.52 13.86 3.83
N GLU A 441 -20.43 14.52 2.68
CA GLU A 441 -21.38 14.33 1.59
C GLU A 441 -21.06 13.08 0.79
N ILE A 442 -22.07 12.49 0.16
CA ILE A 442 -21.87 11.37 -0.76
C ILE A 442 -21.07 11.89 -1.96
N GLY A 443 -20.07 11.11 -2.42
CA GLY A 443 -19.23 11.51 -3.52
C GLY A 443 -20.03 11.82 -4.80
N ASN A 444 -19.70 12.94 -5.44
CA ASN A 444 -20.44 13.44 -6.60
C ASN A 444 -20.16 12.58 -7.85
N LYS A 445 -21.15 11.74 -8.22
CA LYS A 445 -21.07 10.83 -9.37
C LYS A 445 -20.96 11.56 -10.71
N GLU A 446 -21.57 12.75 -10.84
CA GLU A 446 -21.54 13.54 -12.09
C GLU A 446 -20.19 14.20 -12.31
N LEU A 447 -19.60 14.79 -11.27
CA LEU A 447 -18.25 15.34 -11.33
C LEU A 447 -17.20 14.26 -11.59
N ALA A 448 -17.30 13.11 -10.92
CA ALA A 448 -16.44 11.96 -11.19
C ALA A 448 -16.54 11.50 -12.66
N LYS A 449 -17.77 11.47 -13.21
CA LYS A 449 -17.97 11.10 -14.61
C LYS A 449 -17.40 12.13 -15.59
N SER A 450 -17.54 13.41 -15.30
CA SER A 450 -16.94 14.50 -16.08
C SER A 450 -15.42 14.42 -16.07
N PHE A 451 -14.81 14.21 -14.90
CA PHE A 451 -13.37 14.02 -14.75
C PHE A 451 -12.87 12.78 -15.50
N GLU A 452 -13.59 11.66 -15.39
CA GLU A 452 -13.28 10.41 -16.11
C GLU A 452 -13.21 10.63 -17.62
N ILE A 453 -14.18 11.35 -18.21
CA ILE A 453 -14.21 11.63 -19.65
C ILE A 453 -13.03 12.52 -20.06
N LYS A 454 -12.73 13.55 -19.27
CA LYS A 454 -11.59 14.46 -19.52
C LYS A 454 -10.26 13.70 -19.49
N LEU A 455 -10.04 12.87 -18.47
CA LEU A 455 -8.84 12.06 -18.34
C LEU A 455 -8.71 11.06 -19.49
N GLU A 456 -9.77 10.32 -19.83
CA GLU A 456 -9.75 9.32 -20.90
C GLU A 456 -9.45 9.97 -22.26
N THR A 457 -10.01 11.15 -22.52
CA THR A 457 -9.75 11.92 -23.76
C THR A 457 -8.29 12.35 -23.84
N TYR A 458 -7.79 13.00 -22.78
CA TYR A 458 -6.41 13.45 -22.72
C TYR A 458 -5.41 12.29 -22.88
N LEU A 459 -5.62 11.17 -22.20
CA LEU A 459 -4.72 10.03 -22.30
C LEU A 459 -4.73 9.39 -23.69
N LYS A 460 -5.88 9.31 -24.37
CA LYS A 460 -5.94 8.83 -25.77
C LYS A 460 -5.18 9.76 -26.71
N GLU A 461 -5.32 11.07 -26.55
CA GLU A 461 -4.58 12.06 -27.34
C GLU A 461 -3.07 11.93 -27.16
N GLN A 462 -2.61 11.78 -25.91
CA GLN A 462 -1.19 11.52 -25.61
C GLN A 462 -0.72 10.21 -26.25
N PHE A 463 -1.49 9.14 -26.09
CA PHE A 463 -1.17 7.82 -26.65
C PHE A 463 -1.02 7.84 -28.18
N MET A 464 -1.98 8.46 -28.88
CA MET A 464 -1.93 8.65 -30.33
C MET A 464 -0.72 9.49 -30.76
N SER A 465 -0.41 10.55 -30.01
CA SER A 465 0.75 11.40 -30.26
C SER A 465 2.07 10.64 -30.12
N TRP A 466 2.21 9.80 -29.08
CA TRP A 466 3.41 8.96 -28.88
C TRP A 466 3.63 8.00 -30.04
N ARG A 467 2.57 7.28 -30.46
CA ARG A 467 2.65 6.34 -31.58
C ARG A 467 2.95 7.03 -32.90
N ARG A 468 2.28 8.15 -33.19
CA ARG A 468 2.53 8.93 -34.41
C ARG A 468 3.98 9.42 -34.50
N LYS A 469 4.51 9.96 -33.39
CA LYS A 469 5.88 10.50 -33.34
C LYS A 469 6.96 9.42 -33.48
N GLN A 470 6.73 8.24 -32.89
CA GLN A 470 7.74 7.19 -32.84
C GLN A 470 7.67 6.19 -34.00
N LEU A 471 6.46 5.84 -34.44
CA LEU A 471 6.21 4.74 -35.38
C LEU A 471 5.51 5.20 -36.67
N GLY A 472 5.02 6.45 -36.73
CA GLY A 472 4.27 6.97 -37.89
C GLY A 472 2.91 6.28 -38.12
N CYS A 473 2.50 5.37 -37.25
CA CYS A 473 1.32 4.53 -37.43
C CYS A 473 0.04 5.13 -36.85
N PHE A 474 -1.11 4.71 -37.38
CA PHE A 474 -2.42 4.96 -36.77
C PHE A 474 -2.56 4.18 -35.45
N THR A 475 -3.49 4.61 -34.59
CA THR A 475 -3.81 3.94 -33.32
C THR A 475 -5.27 3.53 -33.31
N PRO A 476 -5.61 2.32 -33.78
CA PRO A 476 -6.98 1.85 -33.75
C PRO A 476 -7.37 1.47 -32.31
N PHE A 477 -8.48 2.04 -31.83
CA PHE A 477 -9.04 1.71 -30.52
C PHE A 477 -10.22 0.76 -30.64
N ASN A 478 -10.14 -0.41 -29.99
CA ASN A 478 -11.20 -1.42 -30.03
C ASN A 478 -12.39 -1.00 -29.15
N ARG A 479 -13.44 -0.49 -29.79
CA ARG A 479 -14.64 0.04 -29.11
C ARG A 479 -15.43 -1.03 -28.36
N PHE A 480 -15.49 -2.25 -28.89
CA PHE A 480 -16.23 -3.36 -28.29
C PHE A 480 -15.58 -3.79 -26.97
N PHE A 481 -14.27 -4.02 -27.00
CA PHE A 481 -13.49 -4.38 -25.83
C PHE A 481 -13.55 -3.29 -24.76
N MET A 482 -13.35 -2.03 -25.16
CA MET A 482 -13.47 -0.90 -24.24
C MET A 482 -14.83 -0.83 -23.54
N LYS A 483 -15.93 -1.08 -24.26
CA LYS A 483 -17.28 -1.10 -23.67
C LYS A 483 -17.43 -2.21 -22.63
N LYS A 484 -16.90 -3.40 -22.89
CA LYS A 484 -16.91 -4.52 -21.94
C LYS A 484 -16.06 -4.22 -20.71
N ILE A 485 -14.82 -3.77 -20.90
CA ILE A 485 -13.91 -3.39 -19.81
C ILE A 485 -14.51 -2.29 -18.92
N LYS A 486 -15.20 -1.30 -19.49
CA LYS A 486 -15.88 -0.24 -18.72
C LYS A 486 -16.89 -0.80 -17.70
N GLN A 487 -17.48 -1.96 -17.98
CA GLN A 487 -18.42 -2.63 -17.08
C GLN A 487 -17.70 -3.40 -15.96
N LEU A 488 -16.44 -3.81 -16.19
CA LEU A 488 -15.65 -4.64 -15.27
C LEU A 488 -14.79 -3.83 -14.31
N ILE A 489 -14.23 -2.68 -14.75
CA ILE A 489 -13.31 -1.88 -13.93
C ILE A 489 -13.86 -1.52 -12.53
N PRO A 490 -15.16 -1.22 -12.33
CA PRO A 490 -15.69 -0.96 -10.99
C PRO A 490 -15.46 -2.10 -9.99
N GLU A 491 -15.37 -3.37 -10.45
CA GLU A 491 -15.07 -4.52 -9.61
C GLU A 491 -13.64 -4.45 -9.03
N LEU A 492 -12.69 -3.78 -9.71
CA LEU A 492 -11.32 -3.57 -9.23
C LEU A 492 -11.27 -2.65 -8.01
N GLU A 493 -12.15 -1.64 -7.97
CA GLU A 493 -12.28 -0.77 -6.80
C GLU A 493 -12.92 -1.52 -5.63
N GLN A 494 -13.98 -2.27 -5.90
CA GLN A 494 -14.63 -3.09 -4.88
C GLN A 494 -13.65 -4.07 -4.24
N HIS A 495 -12.80 -4.71 -5.04
CA HIS A 495 -11.76 -5.58 -4.50
C HIS A 495 -10.72 -4.80 -3.71
N SER A 496 -10.30 -3.62 -4.17
CA SER A 496 -9.33 -2.80 -3.45
C SER A 496 -9.86 -2.32 -2.09
N GLN A 497 -11.15 -2.00 -2.01
CA GLN A 497 -11.86 -1.72 -0.76
C GLN A 497 -11.81 -2.91 0.21
N LEU A 498 -12.00 -4.14 -0.30
CA LEU A 498 -11.96 -5.36 0.51
C LEU A 498 -10.54 -5.71 0.99
N CYS A 499 -9.51 -5.34 0.22
CA CYS A 499 -8.12 -5.63 0.54
C CYS A 499 -7.54 -4.76 1.67
N CYS A 500 -8.14 -3.61 1.99
CA CYS A 500 -7.66 -2.69 3.04
C CYS A 500 -7.97 -3.19 4.47
N GLY A 501 -8.24 -4.48 4.68
CA GLY A 501 -8.65 -5.08 5.96
C GLY A 501 -7.97 -6.41 6.29
N GLU A 502 -7.59 -6.59 7.56
CA GLU A 502 -7.02 -7.83 8.12
C GLU A 502 -7.95 -9.06 8.05
N PHE A 503 -9.24 -8.84 7.88
CA PHE A 503 -10.21 -9.86 8.21
C PHE A 503 -10.30 -10.91 7.09
N LYS A 504 -9.68 -12.07 7.36
CA LYS A 504 -9.86 -13.36 6.66
C LYS A 504 -11.31 -13.64 6.23
N SER A 505 -12.29 -13.03 6.89
CA SER A 505 -13.70 -12.96 6.51
C SER A 505 -13.98 -12.64 5.04
N ASN A 506 -13.18 -11.78 4.41
CA ASN A 506 -13.44 -11.32 3.03
C ASN A 506 -12.60 -12.05 1.98
N SER A 507 -11.71 -12.96 2.39
CA SER A 507 -10.78 -13.65 1.48
C SER A 507 -11.52 -14.39 0.35
N SER A 508 -12.65 -15.03 0.65
CA SER A 508 -13.47 -15.71 -0.36
C SER A 508 -14.06 -14.75 -1.39
N GLU A 509 -14.52 -13.57 -0.97
CA GLU A 509 -15.13 -12.59 -1.87
C GLU A 509 -14.06 -11.89 -2.73
N ILE A 510 -12.88 -11.64 -2.16
CA ILE A 510 -11.71 -11.13 -2.89
C ILE A 510 -11.32 -12.12 -4.00
N ILE A 511 -11.15 -13.41 -3.66
CA ILE A 511 -10.81 -14.46 -4.63
C ILE A 511 -11.92 -14.60 -5.70
N ARG A 512 -13.18 -14.52 -5.28
CA ARG A 512 -14.33 -14.56 -6.20
C ARG A 512 -14.29 -13.41 -7.21
N LEU A 513 -14.06 -12.18 -6.76
CA LEU A 513 -13.96 -11.01 -7.65
C LEU A 513 -12.80 -11.15 -8.62
N GLU A 514 -11.64 -11.64 -8.16
CA GLU A 514 -10.50 -11.90 -9.04
C GLU A 514 -10.81 -12.93 -10.12
N LYS A 515 -11.40 -14.07 -9.72
CA LYS A 515 -11.76 -15.14 -10.64
C LYS A 515 -12.80 -14.68 -11.66
N ASN A 516 -13.85 -13.99 -11.21
CA ASN A 516 -14.89 -13.44 -12.06
C ASN A 516 -14.34 -12.42 -13.07
N PHE A 517 -13.42 -11.55 -12.63
CA PHE A 517 -12.78 -10.58 -13.53
C PHE A 517 -11.96 -11.28 -14.62
N ARG A 518 -11.21 -12.35 -14.27
CA ARG A 518 -10.44 -13.14 -15.24
C ARG A 518 -11.32 -13.91 -16.21
N GLU A 519 -12.30 -14.66 -15.72
CA GLU A 519 -13.20 -15.44 -16.57
C GLU A 519 -13.88 -14.54 -17.60
N LYS A 520 -14.32 -13.35 -17.18
CA LYS A 520 -14.89 -12.36 -18.10
C LYS A 520 -13.87 -11.75 -19.05
N LEU A 521 -12.59 -11.66 -18.71
CA LEU A 521 -11.55 -11.22 -19.64
C LEU A 521 -11.26 -12.30 -20.70
N ASP A 522 -11.12 -13.55 -20.26
CA ASP A 522 -10.87 -14.72 -21.11
C ASP A 522 -12.05 -14.97 -22.08
N GLU A 523 -13.28 -14.68 -21.65
CA GLU A 523 -14.47 -14.69 -22.53
C GLU A 523 -14.39 -13.65 -23.66
N ILE A 524 -13.70 -12.52 -23.43
CA ILE A 524 -13.64 -11.42 -24.40
C ILE A 524 -12.50 -11.64 -25.39
N TYR A 525 -11.35 -12.20 -24.96
CA TYR A 525 -10.18 -12.47 -25.80
C TYR A 525 -9.27 -13.58 -25.23
N ASP A 526 -8.49 -14.20 -26.12
CA ASP A 526 -7.40 -15.12 -25.78
C ASP A 526 -6.26 -14.39 -25.05
N SER A 527 -5.96 -14.77 -23.80
CA SER A 527 -4.94 -14.15 -22.94
C SER A 527 -3.53 -14.20 -23.52
N GLN A 528 -3.24 -15.12 -24.45
CA GLN A 528 -1.97 -15.15 -25.17
C GLN A 528 -1.81 -13.99 -26.18
N LYS A 529 -2.88 -13.25 -26.47
CA LYS A 529 -2.95 -12.19 -27.49
C LYS A 529 -3.21 -10.80 -26.91
N ILE A 530 -3.19 -10.67 -25.59
CA ILE A 530 -3.37 -9.40 -24.89
C ILE A 530 -2.15 -9.07 -24.04
N LEU A 531 -1.81 -7.79 -24.02
CA LEU A 531 -0.95 -7.20 -23.01
C LEU A 531 -1.73 -6.07 -22.35
N ALA A 532 -2.13 -6.23 -21.10
CA ALA A 532 -2.96 -5.27 -20.39
C ALA A 532 -2.37 -4.85 -19.05
N TYR A 533 -2.60 -3.59 -18.69
CA TYR A 533 -2.17 -3.00 -17.43
C TYR A 533 -3.31 -2.20 -16.79
N PRO A 534 -3.95 -2.75 -15.74
CA PRO A 534 -4.83 -1.99 -14.86
C PRO A 534 -4.01 -1.19 -13.83
N PHE A 535 -4.04 0.14 -13.96
CA PHE A 535 -3.42 1.08 -13.04
C PHE A 535 -4.43 1.71 -12.07
N HIS A 536 -3.97 1.97 -10.85
CA HIS A 536 -4.72 2.70 -9.84
C HIS A 536 -3.98 3.98 -9.43
N PHE A 537 -4.71 5.09 -9.33
CA PHE A 537 -4.21 6.38 -8.85
C PHE A 537 -5.19 7.00 -7.84
N GLN A 538 -4.62 7.75 -6.89
CA GLN A 538 -5.38 8.69 -6.07
C GLN A 538 -5.55 10.00 -6.85
N GLY A 539 -6.70 10.67 -6.71
CA GLY A 539 -6.88 11.99 -7.30
C GLY A 539 -7.99 12.82 -6.70
N VAL A 540 -8.04 14.06 -7.15
CA VAL A 540 -9.02 15.11 -6.86
C VAL A 540 -9.34 15.85 -8.16
N ASN A 541 -10.31 16.76 -8.16
CA ASN A 541 -10.72 17.51 -9.36
C ASN A 541 -9.55 18.22 -10.06
N GLU A 542 -8.57 18.67 -9.31
CA GLU A 542 -7.39 19.43 -9.78
C GLU A 542 -6.21 18.53 -10.16
N THR A 543 -6.38 17.20 -10.19
CA THR A 543 -5.28 16.27 -10.50
C THR A 543 -4.70 16.51 -11.89
N ASN A 544 -3.38 16.67 -11.92
CA ASN A 544 -2.60 16.81 -13.15
C ASN A 544 -2.44 15.47 -13.88
N PHE A 545 -2.96 15.39 -15.10
CA PHE A 545 -2.95 14.17 -15.91
C PHE A 545 -1.56 13.80 -16.44
N GLU A 546 -0.60 14.74 -16.48
CA GLU A 546 0.74 14.51 -17.00
C GLU A 546 1.48 13.40 -16.24
N ARG A 547 1.26 13.28 -14.92
CA ARG A 547 1.89 12.21 -14.13
C ARG A 547 1.36 10.83 -14.53
N ILE A 548 0.05 10.72 -14.70
CA ILE A 548 -0.63 9.49 -15.12
C ILE A 548 -0.12 9.09 -16.51
N SER A 549 -0.10 10.07 -17.42
CA SER A 549 0.42 9.97 -18.78
C SER A 549 1.88 9.49 -18.82
N LYS A 550 2.78 10.12 -18.05
CA LYS A 550 4.19 9.70 -17.95
C LYS A 550 4.36 8.27 -17.44
N LEU A 551 3.56 7.85 -16.45
CA LEU A 551 3.61 6.48 -15.95
C LEU A 551 3.21 5.49 -17.05
N ILE A 552 2.08 5.74 -17.72
CA ILE A 552 1.58 4.90 -18.82
C ILE A 552 2.60 4.84 -19.96
N HIS A 553 3.17 5.99 -20.38
CA HIS A 553 4.22 6.03 -21.39
C HIS A 553 5.40 5.15 -20.99
N SER A 554 5.80 5.20 -19.71
CA SER A 554 6.91 4.43 -19.18
C SER A 554 6.67 2.92 -19.07
N THR A 555 5.52 2.41 -19.49
CA THR A 555 5.27 0.97 -19.63
C THR A 555 5.67 0.44 -20.99
N ASN A 556 5.92 1.33 -21.97
CA ASN A 556 6.11 1.00 -23.39
C ASN A 556 4.96 0.24 -24.06
N ILE A 557 3.76 0.16 -23.47
CA ILE A 557 2.62 -0.53 -24.10
C ILE A 557 2.24 0.08 -25.46
N HIS A 558 2.45 1.38 -25.63
CA HIS A 558 2.26 2.08 -26.90
C HIS A 558 3.22 1.63 -28.00
N ARG A 559 4.28 0.88 -27.69
CA ARG A 559 5.25 0.32 -28.63
C ARG A 559 5.00 -1.15 -28.94
N CYS A 560 4.05 -1.78 -28.26
CA CYS A 560 3.68 -3.15 -28.55
C CYS A 560 3.15 -3.23 -29.99
N ASP A 561 3.56 -4.26 -30.71
CA ASP A 561 3.13 -4.60 -32.07
C ASP A 561 2.89 -6.10 -32.28
N PHE A 562 3.21 -6.95 -31.30
CA PHE A 562 3.16 -8.42 -31.41
C PHE A 562 3.83 -8.98 -32.68
N ASP A 563 4.88 -8.33 -33.18
CA ASP A 563 5.53 -8.63 -34.46
C ASP A 563 4.60 -8.51 -35.70
N GLN A 564 3.43 -7.90 -35.52
CA GLN A 564 2.40 -7.68 -36.53
C GLN A 564 1.80 -6.27 -36.40
N PRO A 565 2.53 -5.22 -36.82
CA PRO A 565 2.14 -3.82 -36.58
C PRO A 565 0.83 -3.40 -37.24
N ASP A 566 0.39 -4.11 -38.28
CA ASP A 566 -0.88 -3.87 -38.99
C ASP A 566 -2.06 -4.64 -38.38
N GLN A 567 -1.81 -5.55 -37.42
CA GLN A 567 -2.80 -6.42 -36.79
C GLN A 567 -2.85 -6.19 -35.28
N ILE A 568 -2.84 -4.91 -34.89
CA ILE A 568 -2.88 -4.53 -33.49
C ILE A 568 -3.92 -3.45 -33.24
N GLU A 569 -4.70 -3.66 -32.18
CA GLU A 569 -5.63 -2.70 -31.63
C GLU A 569 -5.29 -2.37 -30.19
N PHE A 570 -5.74 -1.19 -29.75
CA PHE A 570 -5.51 -0.71 -28.40
C PHE A 570 -6.81 -0.49 -27.65
N ALA A 571 -6.70 -0.48 -26.32
CA ALA A 571 -7.79 -0.09 -25.45
C ALA A 571 -7.27 0.86 -24.38
N LEU A 572 -8.02 1.92 -24.13
CA LEU A 572 -7.75 2.85 -23.04
C LEU A 572 -9.07 3.24 -22.40
N VAL A 573 -9.28 2.79 -21.17
CA VAL A 573 -10.51 3.00 -20.41
C VAL A 573 -10.18 3.58 -19.05
N CYS A 574 -10.85 4.66 -18.67
CA CYS A 574 -10.73 5.23 -17.32
C CYS A 574 -11.99 4.95 -16.50
N TYR A 575 -11.88 4.84 -15.18
CA TYR A 575 -13.03 4.84 -14.28
C TYR A 575 -12.68 5.65 -13.04
N CYS A 576 -13.57 6.52 -12.60
CA CYS A 576 -13.37 7.32 -11.40
C CYS A 576 -14.45 6.97 -10.37
N HIS A 577 -14.05 6.33 -9.28
CA HIS A 577 -14.93 6.06 -8.16
C HIS A 577 -14.97 7.26 -7.21
N PRO A 578 -16.16 7.84 -6.95
CA PRO A 578 -16.28 9.02 -6.11
C PRO A 578 -16.28 8.68 -4.61
N TYR A 579 -15.48 9.42 -3.86
CA TYR A 579 -15.49 9.49 -2.40
C TYR A 579 -15.93 10.89 -1.93
N PRO A 580 -16.30 11.07 -0.65
CA PRO A 580 -16.56 12.39 -0.08
C PRO A 580 -15.41 13.38 -0.33
N PHE A 581 -15.71 14.67 -0.34
CA PHE A 581 -14.75 15.77 -0.62
C PHE A 581 -14.13 15.77 -2.04
N ASP A 582 -14.85 15.25 -3.04
CA ASP A 582 -14.38 15.13 -4.44
C ASP A 582 -13.04 14.40 -4.58
N ILE A 583 -12.82 13.43 -3.70
CA ILE A 583 -11.69 12.52 -3.77
C ILE A 583 -12.08 11.36 -4.69
N TYR A 584 -11.15 10.92 -5.53
CA TYR A 584 -11.38 9.89 -6.52
C TYR A 584 -10.38 8.75 -6.38
N SER A 585 -10.89 7.52 -6.42
CA SER A 585 -10.08 6.38 -6.86
C SER A 585 -10.15 6.30 -8.37
N ILE A 586 -9.02 6.52 -9.03
CA ILE A 586 -8.90 6.58 -10.48
C ILE A 586 -8.29 5.29 -10.98
N TRP A 587 -9.03 4.57 -11.81
CA TRP A 587 -8.58 3.37 -12.50
C TRP A 587 -8.33 3.68 -13.97
N VAL A 588 -7.17 3.29 -14.48
CA VAL A 588 -6.83 3.39 -15.90
C VAL A 588 -6.43 2.02 -16.41
N PHE A 589 -7.23 1.48 -17.32
CA PHE A 589 -6.95 0.23 -18.00
C PHE A 589 -6.39 0.52 -19.39
N VAL A 590 -5.17 0.07 -19.66
CA VAL A 590 -4.53 0.19 -20.97
C VAL A 590 -4.19 -1.20 -21.49
N ALA A 591 -4.55 -1.51 -22.74
CA ALA A 591 -4.23 -2.78 -23.37
C ALA A 591 -3.77 -2.64 -24.82
N ALA A 592 -2.92 -3.56 -25.24
CA ALA A 592 -2.58 -3.89 -26.61
C ALA A 592 -3.15 -5.27 -26.94
N ILE A 593 -3.80 -5.40 -28.10
CA ILE A 593 -4.59 -6.57 -28.50
C ILE A 593 -4.16 -6.97 -29.91
N ALA A 594 -3.69 -8.20 -30.10
CA ALA A 594 -3.44 -8.73 -31.44
C ALA A 594 -4.79 -9.09 -32.10
N THR A 595 -5.02 -8.59 -33.31
CA THR A 595 -6.18 -8.99 -34.12
C THR A 595 -5.78 -10.21 -34.95
N ASN A 596 -6.50 -11.35 -34.79
CA ASN A 596 -6.26 -12.46 -35.71
C ASN A 596 -6.56 -11.98 -37.14
N PRO A 597 -5.73 -12.33 -38.15
CA PRO A 597 -6.22 -12.31 -39.50
C PRO A 597 -7.40 -13.26 -39.56
N ILE A 598 -8.53 -12.79 -40.08
CA ILE A 598 -9.55 -13.68 -40.60
C ILE A 598 -8.81 -14.54 -41.61
N HIS A 599 -8.56 -15.81 -41.30
CA HIS A 599 -8.27 -16.78 -42.35
C HIS A 599 -9.52 -16.78 -43.23
N LEU A 600 -9.51 -15.96 -44.29
CA LEU A 600 -10.38 -16.21 -45.43
C LEU A 600 -10.10 -17.66 -45.81
N PRO A 601 -11.11 -18.54 -45.83
CA PRO A 601 -10.91 -19.89 -46.33
C PRO A 601 -10.30 -19.71 -47.71
N SER A 602 -9.08 -20.21 -47.88
CA SER A 602 -8.38 -20.23 -49.15
C SER A 602 -9.37 -20.74 -50.17
N THR A 603 -9.79 -19.86 -51.08
CA THR A 603 -10.47 -20.24 -52.30
C THR A 603 -9.64 -21.36 -52.90
N ILE A 604 -10.22 -22.56 -52.91
CA ILE A 604 -9.72 -23.69 -53.68
C ILE A 604 -9.85 -23.25 -55.13
N ASN A 605 -8.78 -22.67 -55.66
CA ASN A 605 -8.50 -22.63 -57.09
C ASN A 605 -7.70 -23.88 -57.42
N ASN A 606 -8.16 -24.56 -58.47
CA ASN A 606 -7.56 -25.57 -59.36
C ASN A 606 -8.73 -26.51 -59.73
N GLU A 607 -9.38 -26.39 -60.89
CA GLU A 607 -8.83 -26.54 -62.26
C GLU A 607 -7.79 -27.66 -62.38
#